data_AF-A0A6J4TNA1-F1
#
_entry.id   AF-A0A6J4TNA1-F1
#
_cell.length_a   1.000
_cell.length_b   1.000
_cell.length_c   1.000
_cell.angle_alpha   90.00
_cell.angle_beta   90.00
_cell.angle_gamma   90.00
#
_symmetry.space_group_name_H-M   'P 1'
#
loop_
_entity.id
_entity.type
_entity.pdbx_description
1 polymer ?
#
loop_
_entity_poly.entity_id
_entity_poly.type
_entity_poly.pdbx_seq_one_letter_code
_entity_poly.pdbx_strand_id
1 'polypeptide(L)'
;MDQLASWIATAATIIAACMTASNLGSRITGYGFLVFTVGSIAWFATGALTGQPALVWTNIVMTFLNLFGVWRWLGRQAKVEDGAAKAAEKSQELSSETLFPASKLTSAKLVGREGQELGRCVDAMLGCGSGRMSYLVIARGGLAGVGETFRRLDWRHARVHGGAVQVDMVDRDLVRLPELAKDNWPGQ
;
A
#
# COMPACT_ATOMS: atom_id res chain seq x y z
N MET A 1 19.13 25.44 -23.20
CA MET A 1 18.77 24.02 -22.95
C MET A 1 18.25 23.80 -21.52
N ASP A 2 18.14 24.86 -20.72
CA ASP A 2 18.00 24.79 -19.26
C ASP A 2 16.56 24.63 -18.77
N GLN A 3 15.58 25.12 -19.55
CA GLN A 3 14.18 25.08 -19.16
C GLN A 3 13.60 23.66 -19.24
N LEU A 4 13.94 22.90 -20.29
CA LEU A 4 13.50 21.51 -20.45
C LEU A 4 14.06 20.62 -19.33
N ALA A 5 15.34 20.75 -19.01
CA ALA A 5 15.98 20.00 -17.93
C ALA A 5 15.35 20.31 -16.55
N SER A 6 15.04 21.59 -16.29
CA SER A 6 14.37 22.01 -15.05
C SER A 6 12.95 21.43 -14.90
N TRP A 7 12.16 21.41 -15.98
CA TRP A 7 10.83 20.79 -15.98
C TRP A 7 10.90 19.28 -15.80
N ILE A 8 11.88 18.61 -16.41
CA ILE A 8 12.11 17.17 -16.22
C ILE A 8 12.45 16.86 -14.76
N ALA A 9 13.36 17.62 -14.14
CA ALA A 9 13.72 17.43 -12.74
C ALA A 9 12.53 17.64 -11.79
N THR A 10 11.71 18.66 -12.07
CA THR A 10 10.48 18.93 -11.31
C THR A 10 9.48 17.77 -11.44
N ALA A 11 9.22 17.32 -12.66
CA ALA A 11 8.33 16.18 -12.92
C ALA A 11 8.82 14.90 -12.23
N ALA A 12 10.11 14.60 -12.32
CA ALA A 12 10.71 13.44 -11.67
C ALA A 12 10.55 13.48 -10.14
N THR A 13 10.73 14.67 -9.53
CA THR A 13 10.56 14.86 -8.08
C THR A 13 9.11 14.64 -7.65
N ILE A 14 8.14 15.17 -8.42
CA ILE A 14 6.71 14.97 -8.16
C ILE A 14 6.35 13.49 -8.26
N ILE A 15 6.82 12.80 -9.30
CA ILE A 15 6.58 11.36 -9.47
C ILE A 15 7.18 10.57 -8.31
N ALA A 16 8.42 10.87 -7.90
CA ALA A 16 9.07 10.22 -6.76
C ALA A 16 8.30 10.44 -5.44
N ALA A 17 7.76 11.66 -5.24
CA ALA A 17 6.91 11.97 -4.10
C ALA A 17 5.62 11.14 -4.13
N CYS A 18 4.94 11.08 -5.27
CA CYS A 18 3.75 10.25 -5.44
C CYS A 18 4.06 8.76 -5.20
N MET A 19 5.15 8.23 -5.75
CA MET A 19 5.59 6.84 -5.55
C MET A 19 5.82 6.53 -4.08
N THR A 20 6.43 7.46 -3.34
CA THR A 20 6.75 7.27 -1.92
C THR A 20 5.53 7.40 -1.02
N ALA A 21 4.62 8.33 -1.32
CA ALA A 21 3.45 8.62 -0.50
C ALA A 21 2.30 7.62 -0.69
N SER A 22 2.16 7.01 -1.87
CA SER A 22 0.94 6.30 -2.24
C SER A 22 0.87 4.82 -1.78
N ASN A 23 1.92 4.30 -1.14
CA ASN A 23 1.99 2.91 -0.65
C ASN A 23 1.60 1.84 -1.70
N LEU A 24 2.06 1.99 -2.96
CA LEU A 24 1.81 1.06 -4.08
C LEU A 24 2.64 -0.24 -3.99
N GLY A 25 3.12 -0.59 -2.80
CA GLY A 25 4.01 -1.72 -2.54
C GLY A 25 5.46 -1.30 -2.35
N SER A 26 6.24 -2.19 -1.73
CA SER A 26 7.57 -1.87 -1.23
C SER A 26 8.57 -1.42 -2.29
N ARG A 27 8.53 -2.02 -3.48
CA ARG A 27 9.46 -1.71 -4.57
C ARG A 27 9.25 -0.30 -5.13
N ILE A 28 8.00 0.08 -5.38
CA ILE A 28 7.66 1.40 -5.92
C ILE A 28 8.07 2.50 -4.92
N THR A 29 7.71 2.33 -3.64
CA THR A 29 8.13 3.24 -2.57
C THR A 29 9.66 3.35 -2.48
N GLY A 30 10.37 2.21 -2.55
CA GLY A 30 11.82 2.18 -2.53
C GLY A 30 12.49 2.89 -3.71
N TYR A 31 11.93 2.79 -4.92
CA TYR A 31 12.41 3.56 -6.07
C TYR A 31 12.15 5.07 -5.93
N GLY A 32 11.06 5.48 -5.28
CA GLY A 32 10.82 6.88 -4.94
C GLY A 32 11.95 7.45 -4.07
N PHE A 33 12.37 6.72 -3.03
CA PHE A 33 13.54 7.07 -2.21
C PHE A 33 14.86 7.09 -2.99
N LEU A 34 15.02 6.21 -3.98
CA LEU A 34 16.19 6.21 -4.84
C LEU A 34 16.28 7.50 -5.67
N VAL A 35 15.16 7.92 -6.27
CA VAL A 35 15.10 9.19 -7.02
C VAL A 35 15.38 10.38 -6.09
N PHE A 36 14.81 10.38 -4.88
CA PHE A 36 15.11 11.43 -3.90
C PHE A 36 16.57 11.46 -3.45
N THR A 37 17.25 10.31 -3.36
CA THR A 37 18.69 10.26 -3.09
C THR A 37 19.48 10.99 -4.18
N VAL A 38 19.16 10.75 -5.46
CA VAL A 38 19.83 11.44 -6.58
C VAL A 38 19.55 12.95 -6.51
N GLY A 39 18.30 13.32 -6.26
CA GLY A 39 17.90 14.72 -6.09
C GLY A 39 18.63 15.42 -4.94
N SER A 40 18.75 14.77 -3.78
CA SER A 40 19.44 15.35 -2.63
C SER A 40 20.94 15.50 -2.87
N ILE A 41 21.59 14.57 -3.55
CA ILE A 41 23.01 14.69 -3.93
C ILE A 41 23.22 15.89 -4.89
N ALA A 42 22.32 16.06 -5.87
CA ALA A 42 22.39 17.19 -6.79
C ALA A 42 22.22 18.53 -6.07
N TRP A 43 21.23 18.64 -5.17
CA TRP A 43 21.01 19.85 -4.38
C TRP A 43 22.13 20.13 -3.37
N PHE A 44 22.72 19.09 -2.78
CA PHE A 44 23.92 19.21 -1.96
C PHE A 44 25.07 19.84 -2.75
N ALA A 45 25.36 19.32 -3.96
CA ALA A 45 26.41 19.85 -4.82
C ALA A 45 26.14 21.32 -5.20
N THR A 46 24.91 21.65 -5.57
CA THR A 46 24.50 23.05 -5.83
C THR A 46 24.71 23.93 -4.60
N GLY A 47 24.32 23.47 -3.41
CA GLY A 47 24.52 24.22 -2.16
C GLY A 47 25.99 24.46 -1.83
N ALA A 48 26.84 23.46 -2.09
CA ALA A 48 28.28 23.57 -1.86
C ALA A 48 28.92 24.56 -2.84
N LEU A 49 28.55 24.50 -4.13
CA LEU A 49 29.06 25.39 -5.17
C LEU A 49 28.56 26.84 -5.02
N THR A 50 27.35 27.03 -4.50
CA THR A 50 26.75 28.37 -4.31
C THR A 50 27.01 28.95 -2.91
N GLY A 51 27.73 28.22 -2.04
CA GLY A 51 28.04 28.67 -0.69
C GLY A 51 26.82 28.84 0.20
N GLN A 52 25.79 27.99 0.06
CA GLN A 52 24.54 28.04 0.81
C GLN A 52 24.51 26.95 1.91
N PRO A 53 24.86 27.26 3.18
CA PRO A 53 25.03 26.23 4.22
C PRO A 53 23.74 25.49 4.55
N ALA A 54 22.60 26.19 4.51
CA ALA A 54 21.29 25.58 4.76
C ALA A 54 20.97 24.51 3.71
N LEU A 55 21.19 24.81 2.43
CA LEU A 55 20.94 23.87 1.33
C LEU A 55 21.85 22.64 1.44
N VAL A 56 23.12 22.84 1.83
CA VAL A 56 24.08 21.75 2.09
C VAL A 56 23.59 20.84 3.21
N TRP A 57 23.33 21.39 4.40
CA TRP A 57 22.97 20.59 5.57
C TRP A 57 21.65 19.85 5.40
N THR A 58 20.63 20.50 4.83
CA THR A 58 19.34 19.85 4.56
C THR A 58 19.54 18.64 3.64
N ASN A 59 20.35 18.76 2.59
CA ASN A 59 20.52 17.68 1.62
C ASN A 59 21.47 16.57 2.07
N ILE A 60 22.42 16.85 2.98
CA ILE A 60 23.16 15.80 3.69
C ILE A 60 22.17 14.91 4.45
N VAL A 61 21.33 15.51 5.30
CA VAL A 61 20.35 14.77 6.11
C VAL A 61 19.36 14.02 5.22
N MET A 62 18.83 14.67 4.17
CA MET A 62 17.92 14.02 3.22
C MET A 62 18.56 12.82 2.54
N THR A 63 19.83 12.92 2.14
CA THR A 63 20.56 11.79 1.53
C THR A 63 20.58 10.58 2.48
N PHE A 64 20.90 10.78 3.76
CA PHE A 64 20.89 9.68 4.74
C PHE A 64 19.49 9.10 4.96
N LEU A 65 18.46 9.93 5.10
CA LEU A 65 17.08 9.47 5.26
C LEU A 65 16.60 8.69 4.03
N ASN A 66 16.96 9.15 2.83
CA ASN A 66 16.60 8.49 1.59
C ASN A 66 17.31 7.15 1.43
N LEU A 67 18.61 7.07 1.76
CA LEU A 67 19.36 5.80 1.77
C LEU A 67 18.77 4.80 2.77
N PHE A 68 18.39 5.26 3.97
CA PHE A 68 17.66 4.44 4.93
C PHE A 68 16.32 3.95 4.36
N GLY A 69 15.58 4.83 3.67
CA GLY A 69 14.35 4.49 2.95
C GLY A 69 14.58 3.40 1.89
N VAL A 70 15.61 3.54 1.05
CA VAL A 70 15.99 2.55 0.04
C VAL A 70 16.29 1.19 0.69
N TRP A 71 17.14 1.16 1.72
CA TRP A 71 17.46 -0.08 2.43
C TRP A 71 16.22 -0.73 3.06
N ARG A 72 15.37 0.07 3.71
CA ARG A 72 14.17 -0.42 4.39
C ARG A 72 13.18 -1.04 3.39
N TRP A 73 12.94 -0.37 2.27
CA TRP A 73 11.90 -0.77 1.31
C TRP A 73 12.41 -1.75 0.25
N LEU A 74 13.49 -1.44 -0.47
CA LEU A 74 14.04 -2.34 -1.50
C LEU A 74 14.82 -3.51 -0.89
N GLY A 75 15.42 -3.33 0.29
CA GLY A 75 16.18 -4.37 0.96
C GLY A 75 15.32 -5.28 1.81
N ARG A 76 14.78 -4.77 2.92
CA ARG A 76 14.06 -5.58 3.91
C ARG A 76 12.64 -5.92 3.46
N GLN A 77 11.81 -4.91 3.19
CA GLN A 77 10.39 -5.11 2.95
C GLN A 77 10.12 -5.89 1.65
N ALA A 78 10.79 -5.55 0.56
CA ALA A 78 10.65 -6.26 -0.71
C ALA A 78 11.00 -7.75 -0.59
N LYS A 79 12.04 -8.12 0.17
CA LYS A 79 12.38 -9.54 0.40
C LYS A 79 11.30 -10.29 1.16
N VAL A 80 10.68 -9.65 2.16
CA VAL A 80 9.57 -10.26 2.92
C VAL A 80 8.36 -10.48 2.02
N GLU A 81 8.01 -9.46 1.22
CA GLU A 81 6.90 -9.55 0.26
C GLU A 81 7.16 -10.61 -0.82
N ASP A 82 8.38 -10.72 -1.33
CA ASP A 82 8.79 -11.77 -2.27
C ASP A 82 8.67 -13.16 -1.62
N GLY A 83 9.08 -13.30 -0.36
CA GLY A 83 8.94 -14.56 0.38
C GLY A 83 7.48 -14.99 0.54
N ALA A 84 6.61 -14.05 0.91
CA ALA A 84 5.18 -14.30 1.02
C ALA A 84 4.53 -14.61 -0.34
N ALA A 85 4.93 -13.92 -1.41
CA ALA A 85 4.46 -14.19 -2.76
C ALA A 85 4.87 -15.58 -3.25
N LYS A 86 6.13 -15.97 -3.04
CA LYS A 86 6.61 -17.31 -3.38
C LYS A 86 5.92 -18.41 -2.58
N ALA A 87 5.61 -18.16 -1.31
CA ALA A 87 4.84 -19.11 -0.50
C ALA A 87 3.40 -19.28 -1.04
N ALA A 88 2.75 -18.18 -1.44
CA ALA A 88 1.43 -18.21 -2.06
C ALA A 88 1.45 -18.94 -3.41
N GLU A 89 2.44 -18.67 -4.27
CA GLU A 89 2.62 -19.36 -5.55
C GLU A 89 2.82 -20.87 -5.37
N LYS A 90 3.76 -21.28 -4.51
CA LYS A 90 4.00 -22.70 -4.22
C LYS A 90 2.77 -23.41 -3.67
N SER A 91 1.94 -22.72 -2.88
CA SER A 91 0.72 -23.32 -2.33
C SER A 91 -0.35 -23.63 -3.38
N GLN A 92 -0.29 -23.00 -4.56
CA GLN A 92 -1.22 -23.30 -5.66
C GLN A 92 -0.91 -24.62 -6.37
N GLU A 93 0.35 -25.08 -6.31
CA GLU A 93 0.79 -26.34 -6.90
C GLU A 93 0.53 -27.54 -5.98
N LEU A 94 0.31 -27.28 -4.68
CA LEU A 94 0.04 -28.31 -3.70
C LEU A 94 -1.45 -28.69 -3.72
N SER A 95 -1.76 -29.96 -3.45
CA SER A 95 -3.14 -30.42 -3.25
C SER A 95 -3.76 -29.97 -1.92
N SER A 96 -3.04 -29.15 -1.14
CA SER A 96 -3.45 -28.60 0.15
C SER A 96 -4.07 -27.21 0.00
N GLU A 97 -4.25 -26.50 1.10
CA GLU A 97 -4.81 -25.14 1.12
C GLU A 97 -3.94 -24.13 0.33
N THR A 98 -4.59 -23.34 -0.52
CA THR A 98 -3.96 -22.20 -1.21
C THR A 98 -3.83 -21.03 -0.25
N LEU A 99 -2.61 -20.54 -0.08
CA LEU A 99 -2.26 -19.46 0.84
C LEU A 99 -2.38 -18.09 0.18
N PHE A 100 -2.73 -17.09 0.99
CA PHE A 100 -2.75 -15.69 0.60
C PHE A 100 -2.01 -14.84 1.64
N PRO A 101 -1.10 -13.92 1.23
CA PRO A 101 -0.39 -13.07 2.18
C PRO A 101 -1.37 -12.16 2.93
N ALA A 102 -1.43 -12.27 4.25
CA ALA A 102 -2.27 -11.42 5.08
C ALA A 102 -1.99 -9.92 4.88
N SER A 103 -0.74 -9.54 4.60
CA SER A 103 -0.34 -8.16 4.29
C SER A 103 -0.97 -7.60 3.02
N LYS A 104 -1.45 -8.45 2.10
CA LYS A 104 -2.18 -8.02 0.90
C LYS A 104 -3.68 -7.86 1.16
N LEU A 105 -4.21 -8.42 2.25
CA LEU A 105 -5.64 -8.39 2.56
C LEU A 105 -6.15 -6.97 2.78
N THR A 106 -5.41 -6.14 3.50
CA THR A 106 -5.74 -4.72 3.81
C THR A 106 -5.61 -3.77 2.62
N SER A 107 -5.34 -4.31 1.43
CA SER A 107 -5.36 -3.57 0.17
C SER A 107 -6.12 -4.29 -0.93
N ALA A 108 -6.69 -5.46 -0.63
CA ALA A 108 -7.37 -6.27 -1.61
C ALA A 108 -8.67 -5.61 -2.06
N LYS A 109 -8.91 -5.65 -3.37
CA LYS A 109 -10.19 -5.25 -3.94
C LYS A 109 -11.27 -6.25 -3.52
N LEU A 110 -12.44 -5.74 -3.18
CA LEU A 110 -13.64 -6.54 -3.01
C LEU A 110 -14.36 -6.63 -4.35
N VAL A 111 -14.45 -7.83 -4.89
CA VAL A 111 -15.04 -8.12 -6.20
C VAL A 111 -16.35 -8.86 -6.01
N GLY A 112 -17.41 -8.33 -6.63
CA GLY A 112 -18.75 -8.89 -6.60
C GLY A 112 -18.96 -10.05 -7.57
N ARG A 113 -20.19 -10.54 -7.60
CA ARG A 113 -20.62 -11.69 -8.42
C ARG A 113 -20.36 -11.51 -9.93
N GLU A 114 -20.47 -10.29 -10.43
CA GLU A 114 -20.34 -9.95 -11.86
C GLU A 114 -18.93 -9.44 -12.21
N GLY A 115 -17.96 -9.59 -11.29
CA GLY A 115 -16.60 -9.10 -11.47
C GLY A 115 -16.43 -7.59 -11.23
N GLN A 116 -17.47 -6.90 -10.78
CA GLN A 116 -17.41 -5.48 -10.46
C GLN A 116 -16.64 -5.23 -9.15
N GLU A 117 -15.89 -4.13 -9.09
CA GLU A 117 -15.25 -3.68 -7.85
C GLU A 117 -16.29 -3.01 -6.95
N LEU A 118 -16.57 -3.60 -5.80
CA LEU A 118 -17.56 -3.13 -4.84
C LEU A 118 -16.95 -2.24 -3.74
N GLY A 119 -15.64 -2.36 -3.51
CA GLY A 119 -14.92 -1.61 -2.48
C GLY A 119 -13.52 -2.16 -2.24
N ARG A 120 -12.91 -1.75 -1.14
CA ARG A 120 -11.56 -2.18 -0.75
C ARG A 120 -11.57 -2.74 0.67
N CYS A 121 -10.93 -3.87 0.89
CA CYS A 121 -10.68 -4.36 2.22
C CYS A 121 -9.58 -3.51 2.87
N VAL A 122 -9.87 -2.91 4.02
CA VAL A 122 -8.91 -2.05 4.75
C VAL A 122 -8.39 -2.70 6.03
N ASP A 123 -9.13 -3.64 6.60
CA ASP A 123 -8.70 -4.42 7.76
C ASP A 123 -9.46 -5.75 7.86
N ALA A 124 -9.00 -6.64 8.75
CA ALA A 124 -9.62 -7.92 9.06
C ALA A 124 -9.44 -8.26 10.53
N MET A 125 -10.53 -8.65 11.20
CA MET A 125 -10.48 -9.05 12.61
C MET A 125 -10.26 -10.56 12.74
N LEU A 126 -9.23 -10.93 13.52
CA LEU A 126 -8.90 -12.33 13.82
C LEU A 126 -9.22 -12.64 15.28
N GLY A 127 -9.75 -13.83 15.55
CA GLY A 127 -9.93 -14.31 16.92
C GLY A 127 -8.59 -14.67 17.55
N CYS A 128 -8.24 -14.03 18.68
CA CYS A 128 -6.94 -14.23 19.33
C CYS A 128 -6.66 -15.68 19.75
N GLY A 129 -7.69 -16.44 20.13
CA GLY A 129 -7.55 -17.84 20.55
C GLY A 129 -7.56 -18.85 19.39
N SER A 130 -8.35 -18.58 18.34
CA SER A 130 -8.53 -19.53 17.23
C SER A 130 -7.65 -19.23 16.02
N GLY A 131 -7.13 -18.01 15.90
CA GLY A 131 -6.48 -17.51 14.69
C GLY A 131 -7.43 -17.37 13.49
N ARG A 132 -8.73 -17.64 13.65
CA ARG A 132 -9.71 -17.60 12.56
C ARG A 132 -10.15 -16.17 12.31
N MET A 133 -10.32 -15.83 11.03
CA MET A 133 -10.87 -14.55 10.63
C MET A 133 -12.38 -14.50 10.90
N SER A 134 -12.80 -13.45 11.60
CA SER A 134 -14.20 -13.20 11.97
C SER A 134 -14.90 -12.38 10.90
N TYR A 135 -14.39 -11.18 10.62
CA TYR A 135 -14.95 -10.30 9.61
C TYR A 135 -13.89 -9.40 8.97
N LEU A 136 -14.20 -8.93 7.77
CA LEU A 136 -13.47 -7.92 7.02
C LEU A 136 -14.11 -6.54 7.23
N VAL A 137 -13.26 -5.52 7.21
CA VAL A 137 -13.67 -4.11 7.17
C VAL A 137 -13.52 -3.63 5.73
N ILE A 138 -14.65 -3.30 5.11
CA ILE A 138 -14.71 -2.86 3.72
C ILE A 138 -14.93 -1.35 3.68
N ALA A 139 -14.00 -0.63 3.07
CA ALA A 139 -14.16 0.79 2.78
C ALA A 139 -14.86 0.97 1.43
N ARG A 140 -15.81 1.91 1.40
CA ARG A 140 -16.54 2.31 0.20
C ARG A 140 -16.75 3.83 0.15
N GLY A 141 -16.60 4.38 -1.06
CA GLY A 141 -16.74 5.81 -1.31
C GLY A 141 -15.58 6.59 -0.70
N GLY A 142 -15.52 7.89 -0.98
CA GLY A 142 -14.43 8.74 -0.50
C GLY A 142 -13.09 8.52 -1.23
N LEU A 143 -12.10 9.33 -0.86
CA LEU A 143 -10.71 9.22 -1.34
C LEU A 143 -9.76 9.46 -0.16
N ALA A 144 -8.84 8.54 0.07
CA ALA A 144 -7.77 8.66 1.06
C ALA A 144 -8.27 9.01 2.47
N GLY A 145 -9.31 8.32 2.96
CA GLY A 145 -9.87 8.50 4.31
C GLY A 145 -10.95 9.59 4.43
N VAL A 146 -11.14 10.41 3.40
CA VAL A 146 -12.16 11.49 3.40
C VAL A 146 -13.43 10.99 2.73
N GLY A 147 -14.55 10.99 3.48
CA GLY A 147 -15.87 10.57 2.98
C GLY A 147 -16.03 9.06 2.81
N GLU A 148 -15.12 8.25 3.36
CA GLU A 148 -15.22 6.80 3.32
C GLU A 148 -16.27 6.29 4.32
N THR A 149 -17.07 5.32 3.88
CA THR A 149 -17.97 4.53 4.73
C THR A 149 -17.38 3.14 4.93
N PHE A 150 -17.45 2.65 6.16
CA PHE A 150 -16.94 1.32 6.51
C PHE A 150 -18.08 0.34 6.71
N ARG A 151 -17.95 -0.85 6.13
CA ARG A 151 -18.95 -1.92 6.20
C ARG A 151 -18.32 -3.18 6.73
N ARG A 152 -19.05 -3.87 7.60
CA ARG A 152 -18.64 -5.18 8.11
C ARG A 152 -19.07 -6.29 7.16
N LEU A 153 -18.12 -7.09 6.70
CA LEU A 153 -18.36 -8.28 5.89
C LEU A 153 -17.90 -9.53 6.65
N ASP A 154 -18.84 -10.41 7.01
CA ASP A 154 -18.52 -11.69 7.64
C ASP A 154 -17.67 -12.56 6.69
N TRP A 155 -16.56 -13.10 7.21
CA TRP A 155 -15.60 -13.86 6.41
C TRP A 155 -16.22 -15.09 5.73
N ARG A 156 -17.30 -15.66 6.27
CA ARG A 156 -17.99 -16.81 5.69
C ARG A 156 -18.57 -16.55 4.30
N HIS A 157 -18.81 -15.29 3.95
CA HIS A 157 -19.31 -14.90 2.62
C HIS A 157 -18.19 -14.49 1.66
N ALA A 158 -16.94 -14.49 2.12
CA ALA A 158 -15.78 -14.04 1.36
C ALA A 158 -14.84 -15.22 1.05
N ARG A 159 -14.21 -15.18 -0.12
CA ARG A 159 -13.08 -16.05 -0.47
C ARG A 159 -12.00 -15.24 -1.14
N VAL A 160 -10.74 -15.63 -1.00
CA VAL A 160 -9.65 -14.99 -1.72
C VAL A 160 -9.31 -15.81 -2.96
N HIS A 161 -9.31 -15.15 -4.11
CA HIS A 161 -8.93 -15.76 -5.37
C HIS A 161 -8.32 -14.70 -6.30
N GLY A 162 -7.26 -15.06 -7.03
CA GLY A 162 -6.60 -14.14 -7.97
C GLY A 162 -6.06 -12.85 -7.31
N GLY A 163 -5.78 -12.87 -6.01
CA GLY A 163 -5.32 -11.70 -5.27
C GLY A 163 -6.42 -10.69 -4.88
N ALA A 164 -7.68 -11.02 -5.10
CA ALA A 164 -8.84 -10.22 -4.70
C ALA A 164 -9.73 -10.99 -3.71
N VAL A 165 -10.51 -10.26 -2.93
CA VAL A 165 -11.58 -10.84 -2.10
C VAL A 165 -12.84 -10.92 -2.96
N GLN A 166 -13.31 -12.13 -3.22
CA GLN A 166 -14.54 -12.39 -3.96
C GLN A 166 -15.71 -12.63 -2.99
N VAL A 167 -16.85 -12.03 -3.33
CA VAL A 167 -18.12 -12.23 -2.63
C VAL A 167 -19.23 -12.49 -3.62
N ASP A 168 -20.19 -13.32 -3.22
CA ASP A 168 -21.39 -13.58 -4.01
C ASP A 168 -22.46 -12.50 -3.78
N MET A 169 -22.09 -11.23 -3.95
CA MET A 169 -22.91 -10.05 -3.67
C MET A 169 -22.87 -9.06 -4.82
N VAL A 170 -23.91 -8.23 -4.94
CA VAL A 170 -23.91 -7.03 -5.77
C VAL A 170 -23.81 -5.77 -4.90
N ASP A 171 -23.62 -4.62 -5.53
CA ASP A 171 -23.45 -3.33 -4.84
C ASP A 171 -24.58 -3.01 -3.83
N ARG A 172 -25.83 -3.32 -4.19
CA ARG A 172 -27.00 -3.13 -3.30
C ARG A 172 -26.93 -3.97 -2.03
N ASP A 173 -26.35 -5.15 -2.08
CA ASP A 173 -26.19 -6.01 -0.90
C ASP A 173 -25.12 -5.44 0.03
N LEU A 174 -24.04 -4.89 -0.55
CA LEU A 174 -22.96 -4.29 0.22
C LEU A 174 -23.43 -3.07 1.03
N VAL A 175 -24.30 -2.21 0.47
CA VAL A 175 -24.88 -1.06 1.20
C VAL A 175 -25.67 -1.50 2.43
N ARG A 176 -26.27 -2.69 2.39
CA ARG A 176 -27.11 -3.22 3.47
C ARG A 176 -26.30 -3.87 4.59
N LEU A 177 -25.00 -4.07 4.39
CA LEU A 177 -24.13 -4.57 5.45
C LEU A 177 -24.07 -3.58 6.62
N PRO A 178 -23.87 -4.08 7.85
CA PRO A 178 -23.72 -3.23 9.02
C PRO A 178 -22.64 -2.18 8.80
N GLU A 179 -23.01 -0.91 9.02
CA GLU A 179 -22.05 0.19 8.98
C GLU A 179 -21.16 0.16 10.22
N LEU A 180 -19.88 0.44 10.04
CA LEU A 180 -18.90 0.54 11.10
C LEU A 180 -18.59 2.00 11.36
N ALA A 181 -18.80 2.45 12.60
CA ALA A 181 -18.33 3.76 13.04
C ALA A 181 -16.80 3.74 13.11
N LYS A 182 -16.14 4.81 12.68
CA LYS A 182 -14.66 4.87 12.58
C LYS A 182 -13.94 4.46 13.86
N ASP A 183 -14.48 4.86 15.02
CA ASP A 183 -13.85 4.65 16.32
C ASP A 183 -14.55 3.58 17.17
N ASN A 184 -15.52 2.84 16.60
CA ASN A 184 -16.29 1.85 17.35
C ASN A 184 -16.66 0.65 16.48
N TRP A 185 -15.70 -0.27 16.32
CA TRP A 185 -15.92 -1.53 15.62
C TRP A 185 -16.42 -2.61 16.59
N PRO A 186 -17.41 -3.42 16.19
CA PRO A 186 -18.00 -4.43 17.05
C PRO A 186 -16.98 -5.55 17.35
N GLY A 187 -16.89 -5.94 18.62
CA GLY A 187 -16.03 -7.04 19.06
C GLY A 187 -16.54 -8.44 18.66
N GLN A 188 -17.80 -8.55 18.23
CA GLN A 188 -18.44 -9.82 17.84
C GLN A 188 -19.40 -9.62 16.68
#